data_AF-A0AAU9UJQ0-F1
#
_entry.id   AF-A0AAU9UJQ0-F1
#
_cell.length_a   1.000
_cell.length_b   1.000
_cell.length_c   1.000
_cell.angle_alpha   90.00
_cell.angle_beta   90.00
_cell.angle_gamma   90.00
#
_symmetry.space_group_name_H-M   'P 1'
#
loop_
_entity.id
_entity.type
_entity.pdbx_description
1 polymer ?
#
loop_
_entity_poly.entity_id
_entity_poly.type
_entity_poly.pdbx_seq_one_letter_code
_entity_poly.pdbx_strand_id
1 'polypeptide(L)'
;MKFVKLITVLQGLLFGNEAISYSNETLREHHNNLGNCGVDKSPISVVYEGIGKIETYPWLGVLIYPSNDKRYITSVVLVTRQIVIASAMDIDKLPKQDFRARSRVVLGQNCSNPGIRVKDYSYHPDYNINTYSTLALIQLETNYLMTYLQPICAPPRALDRPRFYVMTIDDCKRSTIKIHKMAYVDPEQCKIFYKRTELDIEKMWPTHSVCAKALTGVECVWSSGAALVLRQNNKWSLIGLGIYGPGCKAPSRFLEYSQYKPWILNSIARIGRPTVSRISTSHIILRRSLSNVQRYGPCDPEEVKAELFTDRTKIERGPTYKKQRVRYNFTIFSNLEYSCVVFRVYHYKRAKWFKDKPYIRLKRWCQSPKPICYSFQLLQIDFAVEIFFKESVVYQVMAYGREVRLIDMKKLMGRVNARKPYPPVVVGAD
;
A
#
# COMPACT_ATOMS: atom_id res chain seq x y z
N MET A 1 33.71 -9.88 32.03
CA MET A 1 34.61 -9.88 30.84
C MET A 1 34.26 -11.12 30.01
N LYS A 2 33.76 -10.90 28.78
CA LYS A 2 33.65 -11.79 27.61
C LYS A 2 33.25 -13.27 27.83
N PHE A 3 32.06 -13.66 27.35
CA PHE A 3 31.84 -14.75 26.36
C PHE A 3 30.31 -14.97 26.14
N VAL A 4 29.64 -13.98 25.54
CA VAL A 4 28.29 -14.15 24.96
C VAL A 4 28.30 -13.49 23.58
N LYS A 5 28.92 -14.17 22.61
CA LYS A 5 28.94 -13.75 21.20
C LYS A 5 29.44 -14.89 20.31
N LEU A 6 28.74 -16.02 20.26
CA LEU A 6 29.03 -17.03 19.23
C LEU A 6 27.87 -18.02 18.93
N ILE A 7 26.60 -17.58 18.90
CA ILE A 7 25.50 -18.42 18.36
C ILE A 7 24.52 -17.55 17.55
N THR A 8 25.00 -16.84 16.53
CA THR A 8 24.09 -16.04 15.67
C THR A 8 24.48 -15.98 14.19
N VAL A 9 25.34 -16.87 13.70
CA VAL A 9 25.91 -16.71 12.33
C VAL A 9 25.56 -17.82 11.34
N LEU A 10 24.72 -18.81 11.66
CA LEU A 10 24.45 -19.93 10.74
C LEU A 10 22.97 -20.15 10.37
N GLN A 11 22.19 -19.07 10.20
CA GLN A 11 20.79 -19.15 9.75
C GLN A 11 20.43 -18.19 8.60
N GLY A 12 21.41 -17.86 7.75
CA GLY A 12 21.28 -16.73 6.82
C GLY A 12 21.63 -16.97 5.37
N LEU A 13 21.47 -18.18 4.83
CA LEU A 13 21.81 -18.43 3.43
C LEU A 13 20.59 -18.95 2.65
N LEU A 14 20.20 -18.12 1.69
CA LEU A 14 19.29 -18.35 0.56
C LEU A 14 17.81 -18.01 0.84
N PHE A 15 17.50 -16.71 0.67
CA PHE A 15 16.18 -16.10 0.41
C PHE A 15 15.22 -15.79 1.58
N GLY A 16 15.75 -15.34 2.73
CA GLY A 16 14.93 -14.77 3.81
C GLY A 16 15.52 -13.56 4.54
N ASN A 17 16.82 -13.31 4.42
CA ASN A 17 17.49 -12.26 5.19
C ASN A 17 17.36 -10.86 4.59
N GLU A 18 17.11 -10.73 3.28
CA GLU A 18 16.96 -9.39 2.68
C GLU A 18 15.69 -8.69 3.18
N ALA A 19 14.54 -9.37 3.29
CA ALA A 19 13.31 -8.73 3.73
C ALA A 19 13.34 -8.30 5.22
N ILE A 20 13.97 -9.11 6.07
CA ILE A 20 14.09 -8.85 7.52
C ILE A 20 15.20 -7.81 7.80
N SER A 21 16.31 -7.83 7.06
CA SER A 21 17.32 -6.77 7.14
C SER A 21 16.76 -5.44 6.62
N TYR A 22 16.03 -5.44 5.49
CA TYR A 22 15.36 -4.25 4.96
C TYR A 22 14.28 -3.71 5.90
N SER A 23 13.46 -4.57 6.53
CA SER A 23 12.45 -4.09 7.49
C SER A 23 13.09 -3.49 8.74
N ASN A 24 14.18 -4.10 9.22
CA ASN A 24 14.92 -3.60 10.38
C ASN A 24 15.74 -2.35 10.04
N GLU A 25 16.28 -2.21 8.82
CA GLU A 25 16.93 -1.00 8.33
C GLU A 25 15.92 0.13 8.11
N THR A 26 14.75 -0.12 7.51
CA THR A 26 13.71 0.91 7.34
C THR A 26 13.11 1.38 8.68
N LEU A 27 12.95 0.48 9.65
CA LEU A 27 12.53 0.85 11.01
C LEU A 27 13.66 1.54 11.80
N ARG A 28 14.92 1.09 11.68
CA ARG A 28 16.09 1.76 12.27
C ARG A 28 16.35 3.13 11.64
N GLU A 29 16.13 3.30 10.34
CA GLU A 29 16.19 4.58 9.66
C GLU A 29 15.02 5.50 10.05
N HIS A 30 13.83 4.95 10.35
CA HIS A 30 12.74 5.76 10.89
C HIS A 30 13.08 6.35 12.27
N HIS A 31 13.85 5.62 13.09
CA HIS A 31 14.35 6.10 14.38
C HIS A 31 15.60 6.99 14.27
N ASN A 32 16.50 6.73 13.30
CA ASN A 32 17.76 7.48 13.14
C ASN A 32 17.66 8.72 12.22
N ASN A 33 16.58 8.89 11.43
CA ASN A 33 16.39 10.03 10.53
C ASN A 33 15.17 10.91 10.85
N LEU A 34 14.80 11.05 12.13
CA LEU A 34 13.86 12.11 12.56
C LEU A 34 14.29 13.54 12.14
N GLY A 35 15.55 13.72 11.70
CA GLY A 35 16.11 15.00 11.28
C GLY A 35 15.76 15.47 9.85
N ASN A 36 15.60 14.57 8.87
CA ASN A 36 15.60 14.92 7.44
C ASN A 36 14.27 14.61 6.72
N CYS A 37 13.20 15.28 7.15
CA CYS A 37 11.88 15.32 6.49
C CYS A 37 11.40 16.76 6.37
N GLY A 38 10.43 17.02 5.48
CA GLY A 38 9.73 18.30 5.40
C GLY A 38 10.61 19.49 5.02
N VAL A 39 11.76 19.25 4.38
CA VAL A 39 12.70 20.28 3.92
C VAL A 39 12.41 20.59 2.45
N ASP A 40 11.92 21.79 2.18
CA ASP A 40 11.68 22.27 0.82
C ASP A 40 12.99 22.73 0.15
N LYS A 41 12.93 23.05 -1.15
CA LYS A 41 14.04 23.64 -1.91
C LYS A 41 13.85 25.16 -2.10
N SER A 42 13.03 25.80 -1.27
CA SER A 42 12.76 27.24 -1.39
C SER A 42 13.99 28.02 -0.91
N PRO A 43 14.46 29.03 -1.67
CA PRO A 43 15.54 29.91 -1.21
C PRO A 43 15.06 30.89 -0.11
N ILE A 44 13.76 30.99 0.12
CA ILE A 44 13.14 31.93 1.05
C ILE A 44 12.23 31.23 2.07
N SER A 45 12.15 31.82 3.27
CA SER A 45 11.31 31.31 4.37
C SER A 45 9.83 31.72 4.27
N VAL A 46 9.52 32.77 3.49
CA VAL A 46 8.15 33.26 3.30
C VAL A 46 7.42 32.37 2.30
N VAL A 47 6.17 31.99 2.62
CA VAL A 47 5.26 31.29 1.70
C VAL A 47 4.28 32.28 1.12
N TYR A 48 4.32 32.47 -0.19
CA TYR A 48 3.32 33.26 -0.90
C TYR A 48 2.13 32.39 -1.30
N GLU A 49 0.93 32.95 -1.23
CA GLU A 49 -0.28 32.35 -1.81
C GLU A 49 -0.27 32.51 -3.33
N GLY A 50 -0.95 31.60 -4.03
CA GLY A 50 -1.06 31.62 -5.48
C GLY A 50 -0.25 30.49 -6.13
N ILE A 51 0.43 30.82 -7.23
CA ILE A 51 1.12 29.83 -8.07
C ILE A 51 2.55 29.60 -7.58
N GLY A 52 2.91 28.33 -7.39
CA GLY A 52 4.27 27.89 -7.08
C GLY A 52 4.77 26.83 -8.06
N LYS A 53 6.03 26.42 -7.89
CA LYS A 53 6.67 25.34 -8.65
C LYS A 53 6.72 24.05 -7.85
N ILE A 54 6.39 22.92 -8.48
CA ILE A 54 6.43 21.59 -7.83
C ILE A 54 7.84 21.21 -7.41
N GLU A 55 8.88 21.67 -8.12
CA GLU A 55 10.29 21.43 -7.81
C GLU A 55 10.70 21.94 -6.43
N THR A 56 10.00 22.95 -5.93
CA THR A 56 10.21 23.49 -4.59
C THR A 56 9.82 22.49 -3.50
N TYR A 57 8.90 21.54 -3.76
CA TYR A 57 8.30 20.67 -2.75
C TYR A 57 8.52 19.18 -3.09
N PRO A 58 9.67 18.60 -2.66
CA PRO A 58 10.10 17.26 -3.10
C PRO A 58 9.15 16.10 -2.78
N TRP A 59 8.31 16.24 -1.75
CA TRP A 59 7.35 15.22 -1.35
C TRP A 59 6.05 15.27 -2.14
N LEU A 60 5.75 16.35 -2.85
CA LEU A 60 4.57 16.45 -3.69
C LEU A 60 4.83 15.76 -5.03
N GLY A 61 3.83 15.10 -5.57
CA GLY A 61 3.96 14.49 -6.87
C GLY A 61 2.65 13.98 -7.43
N VAL A 62 2.77 13.29 -8.55
CA VAL A 62 1.64 12.65 -9.22
C VAL A 62 1.93 11.18 -9.49
N LEU A 63 0.90 10.36 -9.38
CA LEU A 63 0.81 9.08 -10.05
C LEU A 63 0.22 9.28 -11.43
N ILE A 64 0.90 8.73 -12.42
CA ILE A 64 0.49 8.70 -13.81
C ILE A 64 0.15 7.27 -14.18
N TYR A 65 -1.02 7.08 -14.78
CA TYR A 65 -1.39 5.85 -15.46
C TYR A 65 -1.73 6.15 -16.93
N PRO A 66 -0.88 5.74 -17.89
CA PRO A 66 -1.19 5.88 -19.31
C PRO A 66 -2.22 4.82 -19.72
N SER A 67 -3.23 5.19 -20.51
CA SER A 67 -4.32 4.32 -20.95
C SER A 67 -4.74 4.67 -22.37
N ASN A 68 -4.19 3.97 -23.36
CA ASN A 68 -4.36 4.24 -24.80
C ASN A 68 -4.18 5.74 -25.09
N ASP A 69 -5.26 6.49 -25.26
CA ASP A 69 -5.25 7.92 -25.60
C ASP A 69 -5.39 8.87 -24.40
N LYS A 70 -5.61 8.33 -23.19
CA LYS A 70 -5.80 9.11 -21.97
C LYS A 70 -4.65 8.88 -20.98
N ARG A 71 -4.22 9.96 -20.34
CA ARG A 71 -3.26 9.92 -19.23
C ARG A 71 -3.98 10.29 -17.95
N TYR A 72 -4.24 9.30 -17.10
CA TYR A 72 -4.81 9.55 -15.78
C TYR A 72 -3.72 10.07 -14.85
N ILE A 73 -4.04 11.11 -14.09
CA ILE A 73 -3.12 11.78 -13.18
C ILE A 73 -3.81 11.90 -11.82
N THR A 74 -3.15 11.45 -10.77
CA THR A 74 -3.62 11.50 -9.38
C THR A 74 -2.55 12.10 -8.50
N SER A 75 -2.89 13.05 -7.63
CA SER A 75 -1.94 13.63 -6.69
C SER A 75 -1.51 12.62 -5.63
N VAL A 76 -0.21 12.59 -5.31
CA VAL A 76 0.37 11.73 -4.28
C VAL A 76 1.32 12.53 -3.39
N VAL A 77 1.49 12.06 -2.15
CA VAL A 77 2.41 12.66 -1.19
C VAL A 77 3.37 11.61 -0.65
N LEU A 78 4.67 11.88 -0.73
CA LEU A 78 5.74 11.04 -0.19
C LEU A 78 5.83 11.20 1.34
N VAL A 79 5.53 10.12 2.06
CA VAL A 79 5.53 10.10 3.53
C VAL A 79 6.69 9.31 4.13
N THR A 80 7.34 8.47 3.32
CA THR A 80 8.61 7.80 3.66
C THR A 80 9.46 7.67 2.40
N ARG A 81 10.69 7.14 2.52
CA ARG A 81 11.62 6.97 1.38
C ARG A 81 11.10 6.10 0.23
N GLN A 82 10.09 5.26 0.46
CA GLN A 82 9.55 4.33 -0.55
C GLN A 82 8.02 4.31 -0.61
N ILE A 83 7.33 5.10 0.22
CA ILE A 83 5.87 5.07 0.31
C ILE A 83 5.31 6.45 0.01
N VAL A 84 4.40 6.48 -0.97
CA VAL A 84 3.51 7.61 -1.21
C VAL A 84 2.08 7.23 -0.81
N ILE A 85 1.30 8.23 -0.43
CA ILE A 85 -0.13 8.08 -0.16
C ILE A 85 -0.96 8.86 -1.17
N ALA A 86 -2.16 8.37 -1.42
CA ALA A 86 -3.13 8.96 -2.34
C ALA A 86 -4.55 8.76 -1.82
N SER A 87 -5.53 9.41 -2.47
CA SER A 87 -6.94 9.10 -2.26
C SER A 87 -7.26 7.69 -2.76
N ALA A 88 -7.89 6.85 -1.94
CA ALA A 88 -8.29 5.51 -2.33
C ALA A 88 -9.23 5.52 -3.55
N MET A 89 -10.16 6.48 -3.59
CA MET A 89 -11.09 6.64 -4.71
C MET A 89 -10.38 6.91 -6.03
N ASP A 90 -9.32 7.73 -6.01
CA ASP A 90 -8.61 8.06 -7.24
C ASP A 90 -7.81 6.88 -7.75
N ILE A 91 -7.18 6.14 -6.84
CA ILE A 91 -6.47 4.92 -7.20
C ILE A 91 -7.46 3.87 -7.70
N ASP A 92 -8.65 3.77 -7.12
CA ASP A 92 -9.66 2.78 -7.50
C ASP A 92 -10.19 2.94 -8.93
N LYS A 93 -10.37 4.17 -9.39
CA LYS A 93 -10.78 4.50 -10.77
C LYS A 93 -9.79 4.01 -11.85
N LEU A 94 -8.54 3.74 -11.49
CA LEU A 94 -7.52 3.32 -12.44
C LEU A 94 -7.67 1.84 -12.81
N PRO A 95 -7.48 1.44 -14.09
CA PRO A 95 -7.53 0.04 -14.48
C PRO A 95 -6.58 -0.85 -13.66
N LYS A 96 -7.06 -2.02 -13.25
CA LYS A 96 -6.34 -2.97 -12.39
C LYS A 96 -5.77 -4.18 -13.14
N GLN A 97 -5.85 -4.17 -14.47
CA GLN A 97 -5.32 -5.23 -15.34
C GLN A 97 -3.80 -5.20 -15.43
N ASP A 98 -3.19 -4.01 -15.38
CA ASP A 98 -1.76 -3.76 -15.61
C ASP A 98 -1.30 -2.52 -14.83
N PHE A 99 -1.97 -2.24 -13.70
CA PHE A 99 -1.75 -1.07 -12.87
C PHE A 99 -0.28 -0.91 -12.47
N ARG A 100 0.37 -1.96 -11.93
CA ARG A 100 1.76 -1.88 -11.48
C ARG A 100 2.73 -1.70 -12.63
N ALA A 101 2.53 -2.46 -13.70
CA ALA A 101 3.38 -2.43 -14.88
C ALA A 101 3.40 -1.04 -15.54
N ARG A 102 2.25 -0.35 -15.59
CA ARG A 102 2.10 0.92 -16.31
C ARG A 102 2.19 2.17 -15.44
N SER A 103 1.82 2.09 -14.17
CA SER A 103 1.81 3.27 -13.30
C SER A 103 3.21 3.76 -13.00
N ARG A 104 3.39 5.09 -13.02
CA ARG A 104 4.64 5.76 -12.66
C ARG A 104 4.34 6.90 -11.69
N VAL A 105 5.20 7.09 -10.70
CA VAL A 105 5.10 8.19 -9.73
C VAL A 105 6.22 9.19 -9.95
N VAL A 106 5.87 10.46 -10.18
CA VAL A 106 6.84 11.55 -10.32
C VAL A 106 6.74 12.44 -9.08
N LEU A 107 7.87 12.75 -8.44
CA LEU A 107 7.95 13.52 -7.20
C LEU A 107 8.84 14.74 -7.39
N GLY A 108 8.38 15.91 -6.96
CA GLY A 108 9.13 17.16 -6.96
C GLY A 108 9.62 17.61 -8.34
N GLN A 109 8.93 17.22 -9.43
CA GLN A 109 9.29 17.52 -10.82
C GLN A 109 8.03 17.50 -11.72
N ASN A 110 8.10 18.03 -12.95
CA ASN A 110 7.03 17.87 -13.95
C ASN A 110 6.81 16.42 -14.35
N CYS A 111 5.59 16.10 -14.82
CA CYS A 111 5.22 14.77 -15.29
C CYS A 111 5.84 14.33 -16.62
N SER A 112 6.74 15.11 -17.24
CA SER A 112 7.47 14.64 -18.42
C SER A 112 8.59 13.65 -18.05
N ASN A 113 8.98 13.60 -16.78
CA ASN A 113 9.94 12.64 -16.27
C ASN A 113 9.42 11.20 -16.31
N PRO A 114 10.32 10.20 -16.49
CA PRO A 114 9.95 8.79 -16.60
C PRO A 114 9.25 8.24 -15.34
N GLY A 115 9.44 8.89 -14.20
CA GLY A 115 8.85 8.53 -12.92
C GLY A 115 9.40 7.24 -12.32
N ILE A 116 8.99 6.97 -11.09
CA ILE A 116 9.39 5.84 -10.28
C ILE A 116 8.36 4.73 -10.47
N ARG A 117 8.81 3.49 -10.63
CA ARG A 117 7.92 2.34 -10.80
C ARG A 117 7.13 2.07 -9.52
N VAL A 118 5.86 1.69 -9.69
CA VAL A 118 5.01 1.22 -8.59
C VAL A 118 5.31 -0.25 -8.37
N LYS A 119 5.84 -0.58 -7.20
CA LYS A 119 6.05 -1.97 -6.77
C LYS A 119 4.73 -2.59 -6.35
N ASP A 120 3.94 -1.86 -5.56
CA ASP A 120 2.63 -2.34 -5.10
C ASP A 120 1.74 -1.22 -4.53
N TYR A 121 0.48 -1.56 -4.22
CA TYR A 121 -0.45 -0.67 -3.52
C TYR A 121 -1.44 -1.43 -2.63
N SER A 122 -1.98 -0.77 -1.61
CA SER A 122 -3.09 -1.26 -0.79
C SER A 122 -4.03 -0.13 -0.37
N TYR A 123 -5.32 -0.44 -0.28
CA TYR A 123 -6.28 0.46 0.34
C TYR A 123 -6.25 0.33 1.86
N HIS A 124 -6.66 1.40 2.54
CA HIS A 124 -7.02 1.34 3.95
C HIS A 124 -8.19 0.35 4.15
N PRO A 125 -8.23 -0.42 5.26
CA PRO A 125 -9.29 -1.40 5.52
C PRO A 125 -10.71 -0.84 5.53
N ASP A 126 -10.88 0.45 5.83
CA ASP A 126 -12.20 1.09 5.79
C ASP A 126 -12.75 1.26 4.36
N TYR A 127 -11.88 1.20 3.34
CA TYR A 127 -12.27 1.42 1.96
C TYR A 127 -13.31 0.40 1.52
N ASN A 128 -14.44 0.88 0.97
CA ASN A 128 -15.59 0.08 0.51
C ASN A 128 -16.35 -0.67 1.63
N ILE A 129 -15.78 -0.82 2.83
CA ILE A 129 -16.44 -1.40 4.00
C ILE A 129 -17.24 -0.32 4.72
N ASN A 130 -16.55 0.72 5.22
CA ASN A 130 -17.14 1.79 6.01
C ASN A 130 -17.30 3.07 5.18
N THR A 131 -16.31 3.40 4.35
CA THR A 131 -16.27 4.64 3.57
C THR A 131 -15.50 4.46 2.27
N TYR A 132 -15.76 5.29 1.27
CA TYR A 132 -14.91 5.42 0.09
C TYR A 132 -13.84 6.51 0.28
N SER A 133 -14.07 7.44 1.20
CA SER A 133 -13.16 8.55 1.51
C SER A 133 -12.08 8.10 2.49
N THR A 134 -11.08 7.39 1.99
CA THR A 134 -9.91 6.99 2.80
C THR A 134 -8.64 6.93 1.95
N LEU A 135 -7.52 6.52 2.53
CA LEU A 135 -6.21 6.52 1.89
C LEU A 135 -5.93 5.21 1.13
N ALA A 136 -5.17 5.34 0.05
CA ALA A 136 -4.37 4.26 -0.52
C ALA A 136 -2.89 4.49 -0.22
N LEU A 137 -2.19 3.41 0.08
CA LEU A 137 -0.75 3.35 0.25
C LEU A 137 -0.15 2.76 -1.02
N ILE A 138 0.88 3.39 -1.56
CA ILE A 138 1.56 2.96 -2.79
C ILE A 138 3.05 2.86 -2.48
N GLN A 139 3.61 1.70 -2.77
CA GLN A 139 5.04 1.47 -2.65
C GLN A 139 5.74 1.67 -3.98
N LEU A 140 6.83 2.42 -3.90
CA LEU A 140 7.75 2.69 -4.98
C LEU A 140 8.88 1.67 -5.01
N GLU A 141 9.35 1.36 -6.22
CA GLU A 141 10.58 0.61 -6.42
C GLU A 141 11.76 1.59 -6.42
N THR A 142 12.48 1.66 -5.30
CA THR A 142 13.53 2.68 -5.09
C THR A 142 14.95 2.14 -5.15
N ASN A 143 15.14 0.83 -5.30
CA ASN A 143 16.45 0.16 -5.24
C ASN A 143 17.45 0.66 -6.30
N TYR A 144 16.97 1.23 -7.40
CA TYR A 144 17.79 1.76 -8.48
C TYR A 144 18.03 3.27 -8.39
N LEU A 145 17.43 3.95 -7.41
CA LEU A 145 17.55 5.41 -7.27
C LEU A 145 18.87 5.76 -6.60
N MET A 146 19.67 6.59 -7.27
CA MET A 146 20.92 7.14 -6.71
C MET A 146 20.67 8.37 -5.82
N THR A 147 19.54 9.06 -6.03
CA THR A 147 19.17 10.26 -5.29
C THR A 147 18.21 9.96 -4.16
N TYR A 148 18.42 10.65 -3.04
CA TYR A 148 17.57 10.59 -1.87
C TYR A 148 16.18 11.21 -2.13
N LEU A 149 15.11 10.46 -1.84
CA LEU A 149 13.75 11.00 -1.83
C LEU A 149 13.47 11.66 -0.49
N GLN A 150 13.03 12.93 -0.52
CA GLN A 150 12.78 13.73 0.68
C GLN A 150 11.29 13.68 1.08
N PRO A 151 10.91 12.92 2.12
CA PRO A 151 9.51 12.82 2.54
C PRO A 151 9.04 14.04 3.34
N ILE A 152 7.74 14.24 3.42
CA ILE A 152 7.13 15.22 4.34
C ILE A 152 7.17 14.70 5.78
N CYS A 153 7.22 15.60 6.77
CA CYS A 153 7.15 15.20 8.18
C CYS A 153 5.73 14.84 8.62
N ALA A 154 5.64 14.05 9.69
CA ALA A 154 4.40 13.93 10.46
C ALA A 154 4.14 15.21 11.28
N PRO A 155 2.88 15.49 11.67
CA PRO A 155 2.55 16.63 12.51
C PRO A 155 3.39 16.65 13.80
N PRO A 156 3.87 17.83 14.24
CA PRO A 156 4.55 17.97 15.52
C PRO A 156 3.56 17.73 16.68
N ARG A 157 4.09 17.34 17.84
CA ARG A 157 3.26 17.14 19.05
C ARG A 157 2.70 18.43 19.62
N ALA A 158 3.45 19.52 19.49
CA ALA A 158 3.07 20.85 19.95
C ALA A 158 3.05 21.81 18.76
N LEU A 159 1.94 22.52 18.61
CA LEU A 159 1.78 23.57 17.61
C LEU A 159 2.32 24.88 18.19
N ASP A 160 3.23 25.52 17.47
CA ASP A 160 3.74 26.85 17.79
C ASP A 160 3.50 27.76 16.59
N ARG A 161 2.61 28.75 16.78
CA ARG A 161 2.13 29.71 15.76
C ARG A 161 1.89 29.03 14.39
N PRO A 162 1.06 27.98 14.34
CA PRO A 162 0.94 27.13 13.17
C PRO A 162 0.38 27.89 11.97
N ARG A 163 1.07 27.80 10.83
CA ARG A 163 0.58 28.31 9.54
C ARG A 163 0.15 27.15 8.66
N PHE A 164 -1.15 27.05 8.41
CA PHE A 164 -1.73 26.01 7.57
C PHE A 164 -1.82 26.47 6.13
N TYR A 165 -1.46 25.56 5.24
CA TYR A 165 -1.57 25.75 3.80
C TYR A 165 -2.17 24.51 3.18
N VAL A 166 -2.79 24.66 2.03
CA VAL A 166 -3.12 23.54 1.16
C VAL A 166 -2.38 23.70 -0.14
N MET A 167 -1.80 22.60 -0.60
CA MET A 167 -1.06 22.52 -1.86
C MET A 167 -1.79 21.58 -2.81
N THR A 168 -2.12 22.08 -3.99
CA THR A 168 -2.70 21.29 -5.08
C THR A 168 -1.85 21.38 -6.33
N ILE A 169 -1.80 20.28 -7.07
CA ILE A 169 -1.15 20.25 -8.38
C ILE A 169 -2.18 20.73 -9.40
N ASP A 170 -1.83 21.80 -10.11
CA ASP A 170 -2.73 22.45 -11.08
C ASP A 170 -2.46 21.93 -12.49
N ASP A 171 -1.24 22.16 -12.98
CA ASP A 171 -0.75 21.62 -14.24
C ASP A 171 0.61 20.95 -14.01
N CYS A 172 0.59 19.62 -14.01
CA CYS A 172 1.80 18.85 -13.78
C CYS A 172 2.80 18.92 -14.96
N LYS A 173 2.37 19.25 -16.18
CA LYS A 173 3.30 19.43 -17.31
C LYS A 173 4.09 20.73 -17.17
N ARG A 174 3.42 21.79 -16.67
CA ARG A 174 4.03 23.10 -16.42
C ARG A 174 4.68 23.23 -15.04
N SER A 175 4.74 22.14 -14.27
CA SER A 175 5.26 22.14 -12.89
C SER A 175 4.50 23.08 -11.94
N THR A 176 3.24 23.38 -12.23
CA THR A 176 2.47 24.40 -11.52
C THR A 176 1.73 23.79 -10.34
N ILE A 177 1.92 24.38 -9.15
CA ILE A 177 1.10 24.09 -7.98
C ILE A 177 0.35 25.35 -7.52
N LYS A 178 -0.78 25.17 -6.85
CA LYS A 178 -1.54 26.23 -6.18
C LYS A 178 -1.39 26.09 -4.67
N ILE A 179 -1.13 27.21 -4.00
CA ILE A 179 -0.95 27.30 -2.56
C ILE A 179 -1.98 28.30 -2.00
N HIS A 180 -2.79 27.85 -1.04
CA HIS A 180 -3.73 28.71 -0.32
C HIS A 180 -3.47 28.63 1.18
N LYS A 181 -3.57 29.77 1.89
CA LYS A 181 -3.59 29.75 3.36
C LYS A 181 -4.92 29.20 3.83
N MET A 182 -4.85 28.37 4.86
CA MET A 182 -6.00 27.67 5.41
C MET A 182 -6.26 28.10 6.85
N ALA A 183 -7.53 28.15 7.22
CA ALA A 183 -7.98 28.20 8.60
C ALA A 183 -8.56 26.84 9.00
N TYR A 184 -8.24 26.43 10.22
CA TYR A 184 -8.90 25.30 10.85
C TYR A 184 -10.40 25.60 11.03
N VAL A 185 -11.23 24.58 10.82
CA VAL A 185 -12.67 24.63 11.09
C VAL A 185 -12.98 23.58 12.13
N ASP A 186 -13.69 23.98 13.17
CA ASP A 186 -14.12 23.08 14.23
C ASP A 186 -14.92 21.88 13.64
N PRO A 187 -14.71 20.64 14.12
CA PRO A 187 -15.35 19.46 13.54
C PRO A 187 -16.87 19.50 13.63
N GLU A 188 -17.46 20.09 14.68
CA GLU A 188 -18.90 20.20 14.83
C GLU A 188 -19.47 21.24 13.87
N GLN A 189 -18.82 22.39 13.73
CA GLN A 189 -19.19 23.38 12.70
C GLN A 189 -19.11 22.80 11.29
N CYS A 190 -18.08 21.98 11.02
CA CYS A 190 -17.93 21.31 9.74
C CYS A 190 -19.09 20.32 9.49
N LYS A 191 -19.45 19.49 10.47
CA LYS A 191 -20.60 18.56 10.35
C LYS A 191 -21.91 19.32 10.13
N ILE A 192 -22.16 20.39 10.89
CA ILE A 192 -23.36 21.21 10.75
C ILE A 192 -23.46 21.78 9.34
N PHE A 193 -22.34 22.29 8.79
CA PHE A 193 -22.31 22.78 7.41
C PHE A 193 -22.73 21.70 6.41
N TYR A 194 -22.10 20.52 6.44
CA TYR A 194 -22.37 19.45 5.49
C TYR A 194 -23.80 18.91 5.58
N LYS A 195 -24.37 18.81 6.80
CA LYS A 195 -25.77 18.44 7.01
C LYS A 195 -26.72 19.48 6.42
N ARG A 196 -26.47 20.77 6.69
CA ARG A 196 -27.33 21.87 6.21
C ARG A 196 -27.31 22.01 4.69
N THR A 197 -26.20 21.66 4.04
CA THR A 197 -26.06 21.70 2.58
C THR A 197 -26.41 20.37 1.91
N GLU A 198 -26.88 19.36 2.65
CA GLU A 198 -27.23 18.03 2.13
C GLU A 198 -26.07 17.33 1.40
N LEU A 199 -24.84 17.54 1.90
CA LEU A 199 -23.61 16.94 1.35
C LEU A 199 -23.06 15.82 2.26
N ASP A 200 -23.79 15.44 3.30
CA ASP A 200 -23.45 14.43 4.29
C ASP A 200 -23.77 13.00 3.82
N ILE A 201 -23.27 12.64 2.64
CA ILE A 201 -23.38 11.29 2.11
C ILE A 201 -22.58 10.33 3.00
N GLU A 202 -23.26 9.40 3.67
CA GLU A 202 -22.70 8.51 4.71
C GLU A 202 -21.41 7.81 4.26
N LYS A 203 -21.44 7.10 3.12
CA LYS A 203 -20.26 6.40 2.57
C LYS A 203 -19.16 7.31 2.01
N MET A 204 -19.39 8.62 1.92
CA MET A 204 -18.38 9.60 1.53
C MET A 204 -17.79 10.32 2.74
N TRP A 205 -18.32 10.07 3.95
CA TRP A 205 -17.75 10.60 5.18
C TRP A 205 -16.54 9.76 5.60
N PRO A 206 -15.34 10.35 5.72
CA PRO A 206 -14.16 9.63 6.19
C PRO A 206 -14.27 9.27 7.68
N THR A 207 -13.74 8.11 8.08
CA THR A 207 -13.70 7.69 9.50
C THR A 207 -12.97 8.70 10.38
N HIS A 208 -11.86 9.22 9.87
CA HIS A 208 -11.02 10.22 10.54
C HIS A 208 -10.75 11.37 9.58
N SER A 209 -11.14 12.59 9.98
CA SER A 209 -10.93 13.79 9.19
C SER A 209 -10.71 15.04 10.01
N VAL A 210 -9.92 15.93 9.42
CA VAL A 210 -9.78 17.33 9.82
C VAL A 210 -10.49 18.22 8.81
N CYS A 211 -11.05 19.33 9.28
CA CYS A 211 -11.76 20.29 8.44
C CYS A 211 -11.00 21.61 8.37
N ALA A 212 -10.91 22.17 7.17
CA ALA A 212 -10.25 23.44 6.93
C ALA A 212 -10.90 24.18 5.77
N LYS A 213 -10.77 25.50 5.75
CA LYS A 213 -11.22 26.36 4.65
C LYS A 213 -10.13 27.35 4.25
N ALA A 214 -10.09 27.73 2.99
CA ALA A 214 -9.17 28.75 2.51
C ALA A 214 -9.55 30.12 3.09
N LEU A 215 -8.54 30.88 3.54
CA LEU A 215 -8.72 32.26 4.02
C LEU A 215 -9.01 33.21 2.86
N THR A 216 -8.36 32.97 1.73
CA THR A 216 -8.47 33.78 0.51
C THR A 216 -8.57 32.88 -0.71
N GLY A 217 -9.13 33.39 -1.81
CA GLY A 217 -9.26 32.65 -3.05
C GLY A 217 -10.59 32.88 -3.78
N VAL A 218 -10.58 32.60 -5.08
CA VAL A 218 -11.75 32.53 -5.95
C VAL A 218 -12.51 31.22 -5.69
N GLU A 219 -13.69 31.07 -6.28
CA GLU A 219 -14.39 29.79 -6.39
C GLU A 219 -13.44 28.72 -6.96
N CYS A 220 -13.24 27.64 -6.23
CA CYS A 220 -12.39 26.53 -6.64
C CYS A 220 -13.10 25.22 -6.27
N VAL A 221 -12.93 24.20 -7.09
CA VAL A 221 -13.41 22.84 -6.80
C VAL A 221 -12.22 22.03 -6.26
N TRP A 222 -12.35 21.50 -5.04
CA TRP A 222 -11.30 20.64 -4.48
C TRP A 222 -11.28 19.32 -5.23
N SER A 223 -10.21 19.08 -5.98
CA SER A 223 -9.84 17.74 -6.39
C SER A 223 -9.26 16.97 -5.19
N SER A 224 -9.53 15.67 -5.17
CA SER A 224 -8.93 14.74 -4.22
C SER A 224 -7.41 14.71 -4.34
N GLY A 225 -6.73 14.45 -3.22
CA GLY A 225 -5.27 14.40 -3.16
C GLY A 225 -4.58 15.75 -2.88
N ALA A 226 -5.33 16.81 -2.55
CA ALA A 226 -4.77 18.06 -2.04
C ALA A 226 -4.02 17.85 -0.72
N ALA A 227 -2.80 18.38 -0.57
CA ALA A 227 -2.04 18.20 0.66
C ALA A 227 -2.30 19.36 1.63
N LEU A 228 -3.01 19.10 2.74
CA LEU A 228 -3.11 20.05 3.85
C LEU A 228 -1.85 19.92 4.70
N VAL A 229 -1.07 21.00 4.74
CA VAL A 229 0.26 21.02 5.34
C VAL A 229 0.39 22.14 6.37
N LEU A 230 1.27 21.92 7.32
CA LEU A 230 1.68 22.88 8.35
C LEU A 230 3.14 23.25 8.12
N ARG A 231 3.45 24.55 8.14
CA ARG A 231 4.84 25.02 8.21
C ARG A 231 5.14 25.56 9.61
N GLN A 232 6.08 24.93 10.32
CA GLN A 232 6.56 25.34 11.64
C GLN A 232 8.07 25.07 11.71
N ASN A 233 8.85 25.99 12.27
CA ASN A 233 10.32 25.88 12.41
C ASN A 233 11.03 25.48 11.11
N ASN A 234 10.64 26.10 9.99
CA ASN A 234 11.14 25.82 8.63
C ASN A 234 10.96 24.36 8.15
N LYS A 235 10.09 23.57 8.80
CA LYS A 235 9.73 22.23 8.36
C LYS A 235 8.27 22.14 7.96
N TRP A 236 8.01 21.38 6.91
CA TRP A 236 6.68 21.04 6.45
C TRP A 236 6.21 19.71 7.02
N SER A 237 5.01 19.73 7.59
CA SER A 237 4.36 18.55 8.14
C SER A 237 3.02 18.32 7.46
N LEU A 238 2.69 17.06 7.16
CA LEU A 238 1.42 16.69 6.56
C LEU A 238 0.34 16.58 7.64
N ILE A 239 -0.68 17.43 7.56
CA ILE A 239 -1.84 17.39 8.47
C ILE A 239 -2.92 16.47 7.89
N GLY A 240 -3.16 16.53 6.58
CA GLY A 240 -4.11 15.63 5.95
C GLY A 240 -4.12 15.65 4.43
N LEU A 241 -4.86 14.72 3.86
CA LEU A 241 -5.03 14.59 2.41
C LEU A 241 -6.48 14.87 2.01
N GLY A 242 -6.68 15.78 1.07
CA GLY A 242 -7.99 16.26 0.65
C GLY A 242 -8.81 15.17 -0.02
N ILE A 243 -10.09 15.13 0.32
CA ILE A 243 -11.10 14.36 -0.40
C ILE A 243 -12.00 15.33 -1.17
N TYR A 244 -12.93 14.79 -1.96
CA TYR A 244 -13.91 15.62 -2.67
C TYR A 244 -14.69 16.52 -1.71
N GLY A 245 -14.71 17.81 -2.02
CA GLY A 245 -15.26 18.85 -1.17
C GLY A 245 -15.99 19.95 -1.95
N PRO A 246 -16.82 20.74 -1.24
CA PRO A 246 -17.72 21.73 -1.82
C PRO A 246 -17.02 22.98 -2.37
N GLY A 247 -15.75 23.21 -2.02
CA GLY A 247 -14.91 24.24 -2.63
C GLY A 247 -14.00 24.99 -1.64
N CYS A 248 -13.16 25.89 -2.16
CA CYS A 248 -12.08 26.54 -1.38
C CYS A 248 -12.55 27.25 -0.09
N LYS A 249 -13.58 28.11 -0.18
CA LYS A 249 -14.07 28.92 0.96
C LYS A 249 -15.04 28.16 1.88
N ALA A 250 -15.56 27.03 1.42
CA ALA A 250 -16.41 26.17 2.22
C ALA A 250 -15.56 25.23 3.09
N PRO A 251 -16.06 24.85 4.28
CA PRO A 251 -15.44 23.82 5.10
C PRO A 251 -15.18 22.56 4.27
N SER A 252 -13.91 22.21 4.09
CA SER A 252 -13.47 21.08 3.28
C SER A 252 -12.79 20.04 4.15
N ARG A 253 -13.05 18.77 3.84
CA ARG A 253 -12.59 17.62 4.62
C ARG A 253 -11.27 17.10 4.09
N PHE A 254 -10.37 16.76 5.00
CA PHE A 254 -9.09 16.14 4.73
C PHE A 254 -8.94 14.91 5.63
N LEU A 255 -8.38 13.83 5.09
CA LEU A 255 -8.05 12.61 5.82
C LEU A 255 -6.95 12.93 6.83
N GLU A 256 -7.24 12.82 8.12
CA GLU A 256 -6.35 13.28 9.19
C GLU A 256 -5.12 12.36 9.32
N TYR A 257 -3.96 12.81 8.85
CA TYR A 257 -2.78 11.97 8.68
C TYR A 257 -2.27 11.36 9.99
N SER A 258 -2.41 12.06 11.12
CA SER A 258 -2.09 11.53 12.46
C SER A 258 -2.81 10.21 12.77
N GLN A 259 -4.07 10.08 12.39
CA GLN A 259 -4.88 8.89 12.65
C GLN A 259 -4.53 7.72 11.73
N TYR A 260 -4.13 8.01 10.48
CA TYR A 260 -3.73 6.98 9.52
C TYR A 260 -2.26 6.56 9.64
N LYS A 261 -1.41 7.38 10.27
CA LYS A 261 0.04 7.10 10.42
C LYS A 261 0.33 5.74 11.06
N PRO A 262 -0.33 5.31 12.16
CA PRO A 262 -0.11 3.98 12.72
C PRO A 262 -0.39 2.84 11.72
N TRP A 263 -1.45 2.95 10.92
CA TRP A 263 -1.75 1.98 9.87
C TRP A 263 -0.66 1.95 8.78
N ILE A 264 -0.16 3.11 8.36
CA ILE A 264 0.94 3.22 7.38
C ILE A 264 2.19 2.53 7.93
N LEU A 265 2.60 2.86 9.17
CA LEU A 265 3.79 2.28 9.80
C LEU A 265 3.65 0.77 10.01
N ASN A 266 2.47 0.29 10.42
CA ASN A 266 2.20 -1.14 10.56
C ASN A 266 2.23 -1.87 9.21
N SER A 267 1.75 -1.22 8.14
CA SER A 267 1.81 -1.76 6.78
C SER A 267 3.26 -1.89 6.29
N ILE A 268 4.13 -0.96 6.68
CA ILE A 268 5.58 -1.00 6.41
C ILE A 268 6.28 -2.04 7.30
N ALA A 269 5.99 -2.11 8.60
CA ALA A 269 6.66 -3.05 9.51
C ALA A 269 6.36 -4.53 9.18
N ARG A 270 5.25 -4.79 8.48
CA ARG A 270 4.82 -6.13 8.08
C ARG A 270 5.15 -6.49 6.64
N ILE A 271 6.08 -5.74 6.03
CA ILE A 271 6.67 -6.02 4.73
C ILE A 271 7.14 -7.49 4.64
N GLY A 272 6.74 -8.20 3.58
CA GLY A 272 7.13 -9.59 3.31
C GLY A 272 6.33 -10.67 4.06
N ARG A 273 5.32 -10.31 4.87
CA ARG A 273 4.43 -11.27 5.52
C ARG A 273 3.20 -11.56 4.64
N PRO A 274 2.78 -12.83 4.47
CA PRO A 274 1.55 -13.16 3.78
C PRO A 274 0.34 -12.46 4.41
N THR A 275 -0.59 -11.98 3.58
CA THR A 275 -1.81 -11.32 4.04
C THR A 275 -3.03 -12.19 3.81
N VAL A 276 -3.96 -12.15 4.78
CA VAL A 276 -5.25 -12.85 4.70
C VAL A 276 -6.35 -11.80 4.70
N SER A 277 -7.11 -11.72 3.61
CA SER A 277 -8.30 -10.89 3.48
C SER A 277 -9.55 -11.74 3.64
N ARG A 278 -10.40 -11.40 4.60
CA ARG A 278 -11.71 -12.05 4.78
C ARG A 278 -12.77 -11.17 4.11
N ILE A 279 -13.10 -11.49 2.85
CA ILE A 279 -14.12 -10.76 2.07
C ILE A 279 -15.52 -11.05 2.61
N SER A 280 -15.75 -12.30 3.01
CA SER A 280 -16.93 -12.72 3.75
C SER A 280 -16.60 -13.93 4.62
N THR A 281 -17.57 -14.42 5.38
CA THR A 281 -17.42 -15.67 6.12
C THR A 281 -17.13 -16.87 5.20
N SER A 282 -17.53 -16.81 3.93
CA SER A 282 -17.39 -17.87 2.93
C SER A 282 -16.37 -17.59 1.84
N HIS A 283 -15.64 -16.47 1.93
CA HIS A 283 -14.70 -16.02 0.90
C HIS A 283 -13.47 -15.41 1.57
N ILE A 284 -12.34 -16.11 1.46
CA ILE A 284 -11.05 -15.73 2.02
C ILE A 284 -10.04 -15.64 0.89
N ILE A 285 -9.19 -14.63 0.93
CA ILE A 285 -8.12 -14.44 -0.03
C ILE A 285 -6.80 -14.40 0.73
N LEU A 286 -5.87 -15.24 0.31
CA LEU A 286 -4.51 -15.29 0.82
C LEU A 286 -3.60 -14.72 -0.27
N ARG A 287 -2.75 -13.76 0.09
CA ARG A 287 -1.70 -13.28 -0.79
C ARG A 287 -0.34 -13.59 -0.20
N ARG A 288 0.56 -14.04 -1.08
CA ARG A 288 1.96 -14.27 -0.76
C ARG A 288 2.80 -13.57 -1.82
N SER A 289 2.83 -12.25 -1.74
CA SER A 289 3.67 -11.48 -2.63
C SER A 289 5.08 -11.35 -2.05
N LEU A 290 6.10 -11.39 -2.91
CA LEU A 290 7.44 -10.86 -2.62
C LEU A 290 7.43 -9.32 -2.60
N SER A 291 6.29 -8.69 -2.89
CA SER A 291 6.06 -7.28 -2.65
C SER A 291 5.93 -7.00 -1.16
N ASN A 292 6.28 -5.77 -0.83
CA ASN A 292 6.52 -5.34 0.53
C ASN A 292 5.23 -4.74 1.13
N VAL A 293 4.18 -4.42 0.37
CA VAL A 293 2.93 -3.89 0.94
C VAL A 293 1.97 -5.00 1.34
N GLN A 294 1.46 -4.95 2.58
CA GLN A 294 0.32 -5.77 2.98
C GLN A 294 -0.94 -5.35 2.24
N ARG A 295 -1.44 -6.22 1.34
CA ARG A 295 -2.65 -5.96 0.57
C ARG A 295 -3.87 -6.63 1.18
N TYR A 296 -4.97 -5.89 1.19
CA TYR A 296 -6.29 -6.37 1.60
C TYR A 296 -7.30 -6.24 0.46
N GLY A 297 -8.27 -7.16 0.39
CA GLY A 297 -9.37 -7.12 -0.58
C GLY A 297 -9.35 -8.24 -1.65
N PRO A 298 -10.22 -8.14 -2.69
CA PRO A 298 -10.32 -9.11 -3.78
C PRO A 298 -9.04 -9.18 -4.63
N CYS A 299 -8.74 -10.31 -5.30
CA CYS A 299 -7.62 -10.40 -6.25
C CYS A 299 -7.77 -9.35 -7.36
N ASP A 300 -6.66 -8.69 -7.73
CA ASP A 300 -6.68 -7.80 -8.88
C ASP A 300 -6.78 -8.63 -10.17
N PRO A 301 -7.38 -8.09 -11.25
CA PRO A 301 -7.29 -8.67 -12.58
C PRO A 301 -5.85 -8.94 -13.04
N GLU A 302 -4.88 -8.12 -12.64
CA GLU A 302 -3.44 -8.35 -12.90
C GLU A 302 -2.92 -9.64 -12.23
N GLU A 303 -3.40 -9.97 -11.04
CA GLU A 303 -2.93 -11.12 -10.25
C GLU A 303 -3.48 -12.45 -10.79
N VAL A 304 -4.63 -12.45 -11.45
CA VAL A 304 -5.35 -13.65 -11.90
C VAL A 304 -5.03 -14.07 -13.35
N LYS A 305 -4.09 -13.39 -14.01
CA LYS A 305 -3.74 -13.66 -15.42
C LYS A 305 -3.16 -15.06 -15.66
N ALA A 306 -2.51 -15.63 -14.67
CA ALA A 306 -1.88 -16.94 -14.76
C ALA A 306 -2.37 -17.81 -13.60
N GLU A 307 -3.14 -18.83 -13.96
CA GLU A 307 -3.66 -19.84 -13.04
C GLU A 307 -2.59 -20.91 -12.83
N LEU A 308 -2.22 -21.15 -11.57
CA LEU A 308 -1.28 -22.19 -11.18
C LEU A 308 -2.01 -23.46 -10.76
N PHE A 309 -3.15 -23.31 -10.08
CA PHE A 309 -3.92 -24.44 -9.57
C PHE A 309 -5.36 -24.02 -9.29
N THR A 310 -6.31 -24.87 -9.69
CA THR A 310 -7.71 -24.74 -9.28
C THR A 310 -8.25 -26.11 -8.90
N ASP A 311 -8.93 -26.17 -7.75
CA ASP A 311 -9.75 -27.32 -7.37
C ASP A 311 -11.16 -26.86 -7.00
N ARG A 312 -12.13 -27.67 -7.40
CA ARG A 312 -13.55 -27.44 -7.19
C ARG A 312 -14.19 -28.73 -6.68
N THR A 313 -14.37 -28.80 -5.37
CA THR A 313 -14.92 -29.96 -4.69
C THR A 313 -16.40 -29.75 -4.36
N LYS A 314 -17.27 -30.66 -4.83
CA LYS A 314 -18.65 -30.74 -4.35
C LYS A 314 -18.67 -31.52 -3.03
N ILE A 315 -19.28 -30.94 -2.00
CA ILE A 315 -19.41 -31.56 -0.69
C ILE A 315 -20.90 -31.77 -0.45
N GLU A 316 -21.31 -33.03 -0.46
CA GLU A 316 -22.69 -33.39 -0.19
C GLU A 316 -23.02 -33.23 1.29
N ARG A 317 -24.27 -32.86 1.54
CA ARG A 317 -24.83 -32.90 2.88
C ARG A 317 -24.85 -34.36 3.37
N GLY A 318 -24.26 -34.61 4.55
CA GLY A 318 -24.44 -35.87 5.27
C GLY A 318 -25.85 -36.07 5.83
N PRO A 319 -26.15 -37.23 6.43
CA PRO A 319 -27.52 -37.63 6.79
C PRO A 319 -28.19 -36.73 7.84
N THR A 320 -27.41 -35.91 8.57
CA THR A 320 -27.92 -35.09 9.66
C THR A 320 -28.31 -33.68 9.20
N TYR A 321 -29.33 -33.10 9.87
CA TYR A 321 -29.72 -31.70 9.69
C TYR A 321 -28.84 -30.72 10.51
N LYS A 322 -27.85 -31.22 11.25
CA LYS A 322 -26.94 -30.40 12.06
C LYS A 322 -25.85 -29.78 11.19
N LYS A 323 -25.18 -28.74 11.70
CA LYS A 323 -24.00 -28.16 11.05
C LYS A 323 -22.89 -29.20 10.99
N GLN A 324 -22.35 -29.39 9.80
CA GLN A 324 -21.27 -30.33 9.47
C GLN A 324 -19.97 -29.56 9.24
N ARG A 325 -18.85 -30.24 9.45
CA ARG A 325 -17.51 -29.70 9.27
C ARG A 325 -16.66 -30.68 8.47
N VAL A 326 -16.08 -30.19 7.37
CA VAL A 326 -15.08 -30.93 6.58
C VAL A 326 -13.76 -30.17 6.62
N ARG A 327 -12.65 -30.92 6.53
CA ARG A 327 -11.29 -30.37 6.44
C ARG A 327 -10.74 -30.62 5.05
N TYR A 328 -10.20 -29.58 4.43
CA TYR A 328 -9.48 -29.64 3.17
C TYR A 328 -8.04 -29.18 3.41
N ASN A 329 -7.07 -30.05 3.14
CA ASN A 329 -5.66 -29.73 3.30
C ASN A 329 -5.14 -29.11 2.00
N PHE A 330 -4.49 -27.96 2.11
CA PHE A 330 -3.96 -27.19 0.99
C PHE A 330 -2.51 -26.79 1.28
N THR A 331 -1.61 -27.03 0.33
CA THR A 331 -0.18 -26.79 0.49
C THR A 331 0.32 -25.80 -0.55
N ILE A 332 1.14 -24.85 -0.10
CA ILE A 332 1.79 -23.84 -0.93
C ILE A 332 3.30 -24.10 -0.95
N PHE A 333 3.87 -24.32 -2.13
CA PHE A 333 5.31 -24.48 -2.32
C PHE A 333 6.03 -23.12 -2.48
N SER A 334 7.32 -23.03 -2.18
CA SER A 334 8.07 -21.76 -2.29
C SER A 334 8.61 -21.42 -3.67
N ASN A 335 8.79 -22.44 -4.51
CA ASN A 335 9.26 -22.27 -5.88
C ASN A 335 8.18 -21.69 -6.82
N LEU A 336 6.96 -21.47 -6.31
CA LEU A 336 5.87 -20.83 -7.02
C LEU A 336 5.61 -19.44 -6.41
N GLU A 337 5.56 -18.42 -7.27
CA GLU A 337 5.29 -17.05 -6.86
C GLU A 337 3.77 -16.82 -6.86
N TYR A 338 3.11 -17.19 -5.76
CA TYR A 338 1.66 -17.04 -5.60
C TYR A 338 1.23 -15.58 -5.37
N SER A 339 0.81 -14.91 -6.44
CA SER A 339 0.26 -13.55 -6.36
C SER A 339 -1.04 -13.50 -5.53
N CYS A 340 -1.97 -14.44 -5.76
CA CYS A 340 -3.25 -14.45 -5.08
C CYS A 340 -3.85 -15.86 -5.00
N VAL A 341 -4.36 -16.25 -3.84
CA VAL A 341 -5.05 -17.53 -3.61
C VAL A 341 -6.44 -17.26 -3.06
N VAL A 342 -7.47 -17.74 -3.74
CA VAL A 342 -8.88 -17.55 -3.42
C VAL A 342 -9.45 -18.82 -2.85
N PHE A 343 -10.03 -18.74 -1.66
CA PHE A 343 -10.82 -19.79 -1.03
C PHE A 343 -12.29 -19.36 -0.96
N ARG A 344 -13.19 -20.12 -1.59
CA ARG A 344 -14.61 -19.79 -1.65
C ARG A 344 -15.48 -21.00 -1.38
N VAL A 345 -16.56 -20.82 -0.63
CA VAL A 345 -17.62 -21.82 -0.45
C VAL A 345 -18.98 -21.19 -0.73
N TYR A 346 -19.83 -21.93 -1.44
CA TYR A 346 -21.19 -21.52 -1.76
C TYR A 346 -22.11 -22.73 -1.88
N HIS A 347 -23.42 -22.53 -1.73
CA HIS A 347 -24.41 -23.60 -1.87
C HIS A 347 -24.41 -24.16 -3.30
N TYR A 348 -24.55 -25.47 -3.43
CA TYR A 348 -24.63 -26.13 -4.73
C TYR A 348 -25.86 -25.67 -5.54
N LYS A 349 -27.00 -25.49 -4.85
CA LYS A 349 -28.24 -24.93 -5.42
C LYS A 349 -28.38 -23.45 -5.06
N ARG A 350 -29.03 -22.66 -5.93
CA ARG A 350 -29.16 -21.19 -5.78
C ARG A 350 -29.65 -20.79 -4.38
N ALA A 351 -28.93 -19.84 -3.77
CA ALA A 351 -29.00 -19.42 -2.38
C ALA A 351 -30.31 -18.74 -1.91
N LYS A 352 -31.35 -18.64 -2.75
CA LYS A 352 -32.61 -17.93 -2.37
C LYS A 352 -33.39 -18.64 -1.26
N TRP A 353 -33.11 -19.91 -0.98
CA TRP A 353 -33.91 -20.76 -0.07
C TRP A 353 -33.23 -21.12 1.26
N PHE A 354 -31.95 -20.81 1.45
CA PHE A 354 -31.20 -21.27 2.64
C PHE A 354 -30.82 -20.11 3.55
N LYS A 355 -31.40 -20.07 4.76
CA LYS A 355 -31.06 -19.09 5.81
C LYS A 355 -29.63 -19.28 6.35
N ASP A 356 -29.16 -20.53 6.43
CA ASP A 356 -27.82 -20.86 6.94
C ASP A 356 -26.75 -20.71 5.84
N LYS A 357 -25.85 -19.74 6.00
CA LYS A 357 -24.71 -19.53 5.09
C LYS A 357 -23.51 -20.40 5.49
N PRO A 358 -22.84 -21.08 4.55
CA PRO A 358 -21.62 -21.79 4.85
C PRO A 358 -20.50 -20.80 5.17
N TYR A 359 -19.47 -21.25 5.89
CA TYR A 359 -18.31 -20.42 6.20
C TYR A 359 -17.01 -21.23 6.27
N ILE A 360 -15.90 -20.52 6.13
CA ILE A 360 -14.55 -21.08 6.08
C ILE A 360 -13.72 -20.53 7.24
N ARG A 361 -12.89 -21.41 7.80
CA ARG A 361 -11.79 -21.04 8.70
C ARG A 361 -10.48 -21.59 8.14
N LEU A 362 -9.57 -20.68 7.83
CA LEU A 362 -8.21 -21.02 7.42
C LEU A 362 -7.33 -21.16 8.68
N LYS A 363 -6.67 -22.30 8.85
CA LYS A 363 -5.67 -22.52 9.90
C LYS A 363 -4.34 -22.88 9.23
N ARG A 364 -3.27 -22.16 9.59
CA ARG A 364 -1.92 -22.63 9.27
C ARG A 364 -1.64 -23.86 10.13
N TRP A 365 -1.11 -24.90 9.53
CA TRP A 365 -0.63 -26.09 10.23
C TRP A 365 0.78 -26.38 9.73
N CYS A 366 1.63 -26.95 10.57
CA CYS A 366 2.97 -27.36 10.18
C CYS A 366 3.17 -28.79 10.64
N GLN A 367 3.69 -29.66 9.76
CA GLN A 367 3.99 -31.06 10.11
C GLN A 367 5.13 -31.17 11.15
N SER A 368 5.94 -30.12 11.34
CA SER A 368 7.00 -30.11 12.34
C SER A 368 6.44 -29.90 13.76
N PRO A 369 6.84 -30.70 14.75
CA PRO A 369 6.50 -30.47 16.17
C PRO A 369 7.17 -29.20 16.74
N LYS A 370 8.10 -28.59 16.00
CA LYS A 370 8.66 -27.27 16.33
C LYS A 370 7.83 -26.17 15.64
N PRO A 371 7.64 -24.98 16.25
CA PRO A 371 6.88 -23.86 15.68
C PRO A 371 7.54 -23.20 14.44
N ILE A 372 8.53 -23.87 13.85
CA ILE A 372 9.39 -23.36 12.79
C ILE A 372 9.11 -24.18 11.54
N CYS A 373 8.35 -23.60 10.61
CA CYS A 373 7.91 -24.26 9.37
C CYS A 373 8.91 -24.01 8.23
N TYR A 374 10.17 -24.36 8.45
CA TYR A 374 11.20 -24.41 7.39
C TYR A 374 11.70 -25.86 7.32
N SER A 375 11.44 -26.57 6.21
CA SER A 375 12.23 -27.75 5.86
C SER A 375 13.40 -27.25 5.00
N PHE A 376 14.58 -27.84 5.18
CA PHE A 376 15.86 -27.31 4.68
C PHE A 376 16.01 -27.31 3.14
N GLN A 377 15.05 -27.83 2.38
CA GLN A 377 15.16 -27.94 0.91
C GLN A 377 14.03 -27.25 0.15
N LEU A 378 12.83 -27.10 0.74
CA LEU A 378 11.68 -26.45 0.10
C LEU A 378 10.84 -25.72 1.18
N LEU A 379 10.60 -24.42 1.01
CA LEU A 379 9.77 -23.63 1.90
C LEU A 379 8.28 -23.96 1.62
N GLN A 380 7.78 -24.99 2.28
CA GLN A 380 6.39 -25.46 2.22
C GLN A 380 5.54 -24.78 3.31
N ILE A 381 4.34 -24.31 2.95
CA ILE A 381 3.36 -23.80 3.92
C ILE A 381 2.06 -24.60 3.77
N ASP A 382 1.68 -25.32 4.82
CA ASP A 382 0.45 -26.10 4.86
C ASP A 382 -0.70 -25.33 5.53
N PHE A 383 -1.87 -25.47 4.95
CA PHE A 383 -3.12 -24.89 5.40
C PHE A 383 -4.16 -25.99 5.59
N ALA A 384 -4.83 -25.97 6.73
CA ALA A 384 -6.06 -26.70 6.96
C ALA A 384 -7.23 -25.73 6.78
N VAL A 385 -8.03 -25.97 5.76
CA VAL A 385 -9.25 -25.21 5.47
C VAL A 385 -10.42 -25.96 6.09
N GLU A 386 -10.96 -25.43 7.18
CA GLU A 386 -12.17 -25.97 7.83
C GLU A 386 -13.40 -25.33 7.19
N ILE A 387 -14.25 -26.15 6.60
CA ILE A 387 -15.47 -25.74 5.89
C ILE A 387 -16.66 -26.17 6.73
N PHE A 388 -17.53 -25.21 7.06
CA PHE A 388 -18.72 -25.43 7.87
C PHE A 388 -19.96 -25.17 7.03
N PHE A 389 -20.88 -26.15 7.01
CA PHE A 389 -22.07 -26.12 6.16
C PHE A 389 -23.20 -26.93 6.80
N LYS A 390 -24.39 -26.84 6.20
CA LYS A 390 -25.59 -27.60 6.61
C LYS A 390 -26.21 -28.32 5.43
N GLU A 391 -26.21 -27.64 4.28
CA GLU A 391 -26.67 -28.15 2.99
C GLU A 391 -25.48 -28.37 2.05
N SER A 392 -25.70 -29.11 0.96
CA SER A 392 -24.62 -29.42 0.00
C SER A 392 -23.98 -28.14 -0.55
N VAL A 393 -22.66 -28.08 -0.48
CA VAL A 393 -21.87 -26.92 -0.89
C VAL A 393 -20.86 -27.28 -1.98
N VAL A 394 -20.39 -26.26 -2.67
CA VAL A 394 -19.22 -26.32 -3.52
C VAL A 394 -18.13 -25.51 -2.85
N TYR A 395 -17.01 -26.19 -2.58
CA TYR A 395 -15.78 -25.55 -2.19
C TYR A 395 -14.90 -25.35 -3.42
N GLN A 396 -14.27 -24.19 -3.51
CA GLN A 396 -13.41 -23.82 -4.62
C GLN A 396 -12.15 -23.15 -4.07
N VAL A 397 -10.99 -23.65 -4.47
CA VAL A 397 -9.69 -23.02 -4.25
C VAL A 397 -9.08 -22.70 -5.61
N MET A 398 -8.60 -21.48 -5.79
CA MET A 398 -7.94 -21.02 -7.02
C MET A 398 -6.66 -20.30 -6.61
N ALA A 399 -5.53 -20.72 -7.16
CA ALA A 399 -4.23 -20.15 -6.89
C ALA A 399 -3.66 -19.57 -8.19
N TYR A 400 -3.33 -18.29 -8.14
CA TYR A 400 -2.80 -17.51 -9.24
C TYR A 400 -1.40 -17.00 -8.92
N GLY A 401 -0.57 -16.85 -9.95
CA GLY A 401 0.81 -16.47 -9.75
C GLY A 401 1.68 -16.67 -10.97
N ARG A 402 2.99 -16.78 -10.74
CA ARG A 402 3.97 -17.10 -11.77
C ARG A 402 4.79 -18.30 -11.34
N GLU A 403 5.09 -19.17 -12.29
CA GLU A 403 6.20 -20.11 -12.11
C GLU A 403 7.49 -19.30 -12.07
N VAL A 404 8.29 -19.49 -11.03
CA VAL A 404 9.61 -18.88 -10.95
C VAL A 404 10.44 -19.54 -12.06
N ARG A 405 10.64 -18.84 -13.18
CA ARG A 405 11.65 -19.25 -14.17
C ARG A 405 12.99 -19.18 -13.47
N LEU A 406 13.52 -20.34 -13.09
CA LEU A 406 14.87 -20.45 -12.55
C LEU A 406 15.81 -19.80 -13.57
N ILE A 407 16.49 -18.74 -13.15
CA ILE A 407 17.55 -18.14 -13.96
C ILE A 407 18.64 -19.21 -14.09
N ASP A 408 19.06 -19.52 -15.31
CA ASP A 408 20.25 -20.33 -15.54
C ASP A 408 21.45 -19.60 -14.93
N MET A 409 21.82 -20.01 -13.72
CA MET A 409 22.88 -19.38 -12.93
C MET A 409 24.21 -19.45 -13.66
N LYS A 410 24.47 -20.50 -14.44
CA LYS A 410 25.70 -20.64 -15.22
C LYS A 410 25.77 -19.55 -16.29
N LYS A 411 24.67 -19.32 -17.00
CA LYS A 411 24.57 -18.28 -18.04
C LYS A 411 24.59 -16.86 -17.46
N LEU A 412 23.96 -16.64 -16.30
CA LEU A 412 24.00 -15.36 -15.58
C LEU A 412 25.41 -15.06 -15.05
N MET A 413 26.04 -16.00 -14.36
CA MET A 413 27.40 -15.87 -13.85
C MET A 413 28.38 -15.61 -14.99
N GLY A 414 28.25 -16.32 -16.12
CA GLY A 414 29.04 -16.06 -17.32
C GLY A 414 28.94 -14.60 -17.79
N ARG A 415 27.73 -14.03 -17.86
CA ARG A 415 27.53 -12.62 -18.24
C ARG A 415 28.03 -11.63 -17.20
N VAL A 416 27.82 -11.89 -15.91
CA VAL A 416 28.24 -10.99 -14.83
C VAL A 416 29.77 -10.96 -14.75
N ASN A 417 30.42 -12.12 -14.83
CA ASN A 417 31.88 -12.22 -14.79
C ASN A 417 32.53 -11.58 -16.03
N ALA A 418 31.95 -11.76 -17.23
CA ALA A 418 32.45 -11.10 -18.45
C ALA A 418 32.38 -9.57 -18.42
N ARG A 419 31.54 -8.98 -17.55
CA ARG A 419 31.39 -7.53 -17.39
C ARG A 419 32.20 -6.96 -16.22
N LYS A 420 32.79 -7.80 -15.37
CA LYS A 420 33.66 -7.32 -14.29
C LYS A 420 35.05 -7.07 -14.86
N PRO A 421 35.63 -5.87 -14.65
CA PRO A 421 37.03 -5.66 -14.98
C PRO A 421 37.87 -6.64 -14.15
N TYR A 422 38.83 -7.30 -14.81
CA TYR A 422 39.74 -8.20 -14.11
C TYR A 422 40.55 -7.39 -13.09
N PRO A 423 40.66 -7.83 -11.83
CA PRO A 423 41.63 -7.25 -10.92
C PRO A 423 43.02 -7.42 -11.52
N PRO A 424 43.92 -6.42 -11.39
CA PRO A 424 45.29 -6.56 -11.86
C PRO A 424 45.91 -7.77 -11.15
N VAL A 425 46.42 -8.72 -11.94
CA VAL A 425 47.21 -9.82 -11.42
C VAL A 425 48.51 -9.19 -10.93
N VAL A 426 48.63 -9.03 -9.61
CA VAL A 426 49.91 -8.67 -8.99
C VAL A 426 50.76 -9.94 -9.07
N VAL A 427 51.56 -10.04 -10.11
CA VAL A 427 52.62 -11.04 -10.17
C VAL A 427 53.63 -10.62 -9.09
N GLY A 428 53.71 -11.39 -8.01
CA GLY A 428 54.75 -11.21 -7.01
C GLY A 428 56.10 -11.37 -7.71
N ALA A 429 56.91 -10.32 -7.67
CA ALA A 429 58.33 -10.46 -7.94
C ALA A 429 58.93 -11.11 -6.68
N ASP A 430 59.28 -12.39 -6.79
CA ASP A 430 60.27 -13.02 -5.91
C ASP A 430 61.66 -12.52 -6.29
#